data_AF-A0A528AFW0-F1
#
_entry.id   AF-A0A528AFW0-F1
#
_cell.length_a   1.000
_cell.length_b   1.000
_cell.length_c   1.000
_cell.angle_alpha   90.00
_cell.angle_beta   90.00
_cell.angle_gamma   90.00
#
_symmetry.space_group_name_H-M   'P 1'
#
loop_
_entity.id
_entity.type
_entity.pdbx_description
1 polymer ?
#
loop_
_entity_poly.entity_id
_entity_poly.type
_entity_poly.pdbx_seq_one_letter_code
_entity_poly.pdbx_strand_id
1 'polypeptide(L)'
;MVISGISVCYEGNHGQPLPARLGLRLNGGKRIRAETCDAFRACVAAPINRAGMSVKDRSRRNVLIGASIFAALSLAGLLPTMCAMRQIRTKSTMAETSRPKRPPGQAKPLLEEDIAPVLARLDAWYAAHLPPDKYVFNPPATDAQLDAFERLIGLKMPRAYRDLYRWHDGENDDRRGHIYGHPLLPLHQAGAQWKAWVDVLADFGGNRYEIPGGAWPEHAVDPAYINPRWIPLTHDGSGNHIGLDFDPWPSGHVGQVILFGRDEDVKAVLAESVGKFLEWIAGLLESGNFRLEAAEEPVLRRFRLKAPPSNDFHEGARSLLGAPGPFL
;
A
#
# COMPACT_ATOMS: atom_id res chain seq x y z
N MET A 1 -28.68 27.19 16.62
CA MET A 1 -29.20 27.73 15.35
C MET A 1 -28.06 27.67 14.35
N VAL A 2 -27.90 26.52 13.68
CA VAL A 2 -27.09 26.45 12.46
C VAL A 2 -28.02 26.88 11.34
N ILE A 3 -27.63 27.90 10.60
CA ILE A 3 -28.18 28.14 9.27
C ILE A 3 -27.08 27.69 8.31
N SER A 4 -27.36 26.59 7.61
CA SER A 4 -26.63 26.18 6.42
C SER A 4 -27.05 27.02 5.22
N GLY A 5 -26.06 27.51 4.47
CA GLY A 5 -25.98 27.64 3.00
C GLY A 5 -27.11 28.30 2.22
N ILE A 6 -26.75 29.31 1.40
CA ILE A 6 -27.35 29.51 0.07
C ILE A 6 -26.25 29.80 -0.95
N SER A 7 -26.28 28.98 -2.01
CA SER A 7 -25.63 29.13 -3.30
C SER A 7 -26.28 30.28 -4.07
N VAL A 8 -25.49 31.18 -4.65
CA VAL A 8 -25.98 32.18 -5.61
C VAL A 8 -25.92 31.54 -7.00
N CYS A 9 -27.07 31.13 -7.52
CA CYS A 9 -27.29 30.91 -8.95
C CYS A 9 -28.03 32.13 -9.52
N TYR A 10 -27.55 32.58 -10.67
CA TYR A 10 -27.98 33.75 -11.41
C TYR A 10 -29.41 33.62 -11.97
N GLU A 11 -30.01 34.77 -12.26
CA GLU A 11 -31.42 35.05 -12.53
C GLU A 11 -32.09 34.23 -13.66
N GLY A 12 -33.34 33.82 -13.40
CA GLY A 12 -34.33 33.40 -14.40
C GLY A 12 -35.71 33.80 -13.91
N ASN A 13 -36.40 34.64 -14.68
CA ASN A 13 -37.56 35.42 -14.28
C ASN A 13 -38.90 34.69 -14.55
N HIS A 14 -39.95 35.11 -13.83
CA HIS A 14 -41.40 34.87 -14.01
C HIS A 14 -42.11 33.66 -13.34
N GLY A 15 -43.00 33.97 -12.36
CA GLY A 15 -44.44 33.73 -12.56
C GLY A 15 -45.23 32.77 -11.64
N GLN A 16 -45.60 33.21 -10.42
CA GLN A 16 -46.94 33.03 -9.75
C GLN A 16 -47.47 31.59 -9.39
N PRO A 17 -48.43 31.42 -8.43
CA PRO A 17 -48.31 30.45 -7.30
C PRO A 17 -49.48 29.45 -7.07
N LEU A 18 -49.38 28.66 -5.95
CA LEU A 18 -50.40 28.02 -5.06
C LEU A 18 -50.51 26.45 -5.09
N PRO A 19 -51.13 25.75 -4.10
CA PRO A 19 -50.69 25.60 -2.70
C PRO A 19 -50.91 24.18 -2.04
N ALA A 20 -50.30 23.99 -0.86
CA ALA A 20 -50.82 23.30 0.35
C ALA A 20 -51.11 21.77 0.46
N ARG A 21 -50.69 21.26 1.65
CA ARG A 21 -51.10 20.03 2.41
C ARG A 21 -50.46 18.72 1.91
N LEU A 22 -49.92 17.83 2.76
CA LEU A 22 -50.48 17.31 4.02
C LEU A 22 -49.34 16.84 4.95
N GLY A 23 -49.43 17.13 6.25
CA GLY A 23 -48.48 16.66 7.25
C GLY A 23 -48.83 15.28 7.81
N LEU A 24 -47.82 14.63 8.38
CA LEU A 24 -47.97 13.64 9.46
C LEU A 24 -46.73 13.69 10.35
N ARG A 25 -46.96 14.11 11.61
CA ARG A 25 -46.05 13.98 12.75
C ARG A 25 -46.59 12.89 13.66
N LEU A 26 -45.69 12.03 14.18
CA LEU A 26 -45.71 11.49 15.55
C LEU A 26 -44.23 11.21 15.91
N ASN A 27 -43.56 12.04 16.72
CA ASN A 27 -43.45 12.03 18.19
C ASN A 27 -42.83 10.78 18.83
N GLY A 28 -41.60 10.96 19.36
CA GLY A 28 -41.27 10.62 20.76
C GLY A 28 -40.63 9.26 21.05
N GLY A 29 -39.29 9.19 20.99
CA GLY A 29 -38.52 8.13 21.62
C GLY A 29 -37.01 8.37 21.51
N LYS A 30 -36.42 9.02 22.51
CA LYS A 30 -34.97 9.32 22.58
C LYS A 30 -34.13 8.02 22.60
N ARG A 31 -33.07 7.97 21.78
CA ARG A 31 -31.81 7.27 22.09
C ARG A 31 -30.59 8.09 21.62
N ILE A 32 -29.69 8.27 22.58
CA ILE A 32 -28.25 8.58 22.58
C ILE A 32 -27.59 8.76 21.20
N ARG A 33 -27.01 9.95 20.94
CA ARG A 33 -26.10 10.20 19.81
C ARG A 33 -24.71 9.66 20.15
N ALA A 34 -24.22 8.71 19.38
CA ALA A 34 -22.80 8.51 19.19
C ALA A 34 -22.37 9.44 18.05
N GLU A 35 -21.49 10.38 18.36
CA GLU A 35 -20.71 11.11 17.37
C GLU A 35 -19.65 10.15 16.78
N THR A 36 -19.24 10.42 15.53
CA THR A 36 -18.19 9.76 14.73
C THR A 36 -18.61 8.54 13.89
N CYS A 37 -18.87 8.76 12.58
CA CYS A 37 -18.58 7.76 11.52
C CYS A 37 -18.66 8.28 10.05
N ASP A 38 -18.61 9.58 9.77
CA ASP A 38 -18.80 10.08 8.38
C ASP A 38 -17.50 10.42 7.63
N ALA A 39 -16.32 10.19 8.21
CA ALA A 39 -15.04 10.40 7.51
C ALA A 39 -14.57 9.19 6.67
N PHE A 40 -15.12 7.98 6.91
CA PHE A 40 -14.61 6.75 6.29
C PHE A 40 -15.22 6.46 4.89
N ARG A 41 -16.37 7.08 4.57
CA ARG A 41 -17.07 6.83 3.29
C ARG A 41 -16.50 7.59 2.08
N ALA A 42 -15.62 8.56 2.29
CA ALA A 42 -15.14 9.43 1.21
C ALA A 42 -13.89 8.89 0.46
N CYS A 43 -13.16 7.90 1.00
CA CYS A 43 -11.91 7.43 0.38
C CYS A 43 -12.06 6.33 -0.69
N VAL A 44 -13.23 5.69 -0.82
CA VAL A 44 -13.40 4.52 -1.72
C VAL A 44 -14.06 4.89 -3.07
N ALA A 45 -14.50 6.13 -3.25
CA ALA A 45 -15.26 6.53 -4.44
C ALA A 45 -14.79 7.86 -5.04
N ALA A 46 -13.56 7.92 -5.54
CA ALA A 46 -13.21 8.95 -6.51
C ALA A 46 -13.85 8.60 -7.87
N PRO A 47 -14.59 9.52 -8.53
CA PRO A 47 -15.13 9.27 -9.86
C PRO A 47 -14.00 9.42 -10.91
N ILE A 48 -13.50 8.30 -11.43
CA ILE A 48 -12.53 8.30 -12.53
C ILE A 48 -13.26 8.55 -13.86
N ASN A 49 -12.84 9.60 -14.55
CA ASN A 49 -13.35 10.07 -15.83
C ASN A 49 -13.34 8.96 -16.89
N ARG A 50 -14.46 8.75 -17.60
CA ARG A 50 -14.68 7.61 -18.53
C ARG A 50 -14.04 7.76 -19.91
N ALA A 51 -13.47 8.92 -20.23
CA ALA A 51 -12.98 9.22 -21.56
C ALA A 51 -11.46 8.95 -21.65
N GLY A 52 -11.07 7.86 -22.32
CA GLY A 52 -9.67 7.60 -22.71
C GLY A 52 -9.07 6.24 -22.35
N MET A 53 -9.81 5.32 -21.72
CA MET A 53 -9.25 4.04 -21.27
C MET A 53 -9.19 2.97 -22.38
N SER A 54 -8.03 2.30 -22.51
CA SER A 54 -7.80 1.16 -23.40
C SER A 54 -8.67 -0.06 -23.02
N VAL A 55 -9.00 -0.92 -23.98
CA VAL A 55 -9.80 -2.15 -23.77
C VAL A 55 -9.16 -3.11 -22.75
N LYS A 56 -7.83 -3.16 -22.66
CA LYS A 56 -7.10 -3.96 -21.64
C LYS A 56 -7.38 -3.48 -20.21
N ASP A 57 -7.56 -2.19 -20.02
CA ASP A 57 -7.80 -1.52 -18.74
C ASP A 57 -9.20 -1.86 -18.18
N ARG A 58 -10.19 -2.06 -19.08
CA ARG A 58 -11.56 -2.46 -18.72
C ARG A 58 -11.65 -3.89 -18.17
N SER A 59 -10.85 -4.81 -18.71
CA SER A 59 -10.73 -6.20 -18.24
C SER A 59 -10.11 -6.25 -16.83
N ARG A 60 -9.01 -5.54 -16.63
CA ARG A 60 -8.34 -5.38 -15.33
C ARG A 60 -9.26 -4.84 -14.26
N ARG A 61 -10.03 -3.80 -14.59
CA ARG A 61 -10.95 -3.18 -13.64
C ARG A 61 -12.06 -4.13 -13.19
N ASN A 62 -12.57 -5.00 -14.07
CA ASN A 62 -13.60 -5.97 -13.69
C ASN A 62 -13.07 -7.07 -12.76
N VAL A 63 -11.80 -7.47 -12.93
CA VAL A 63 -11.12 -8.41 -12.01
C VAL A 63 -10.84 -7.73 -10.65
N LEU A 64 -10.35 -6.49 -10.66
CA LEU A 64 -9.96 -5.75 -9.45
C LEU A 64 -11.16 -5.22 -8.64
N ILE A 65 -12.26 -4.82 -9.29
CA ILE A 65 -13.51 -4.42 -8.60
C ILE A 65 -14.14 -5.61 -7.87
N GLY A 66 -14.04 -6.83 -8.44
CA GLY A 66 -14.56 -8.05 -7.82
C GLY A 66 -13.89 -8.36 -6.47
N ALA A 67 -12.57 -8.19 -6.38
CA ALA A 67 -11.78 -8.43 -5.17
C ALA A 67 -11.86 -7.27 -4.15
N SER A 68 -11.95 -6.02 -4.62
CA SER A 68 -11.93 -4.83 -3.74
C SER A 68 -13.24 -4.61 -2.95
N ILE A 69 -14.39 -5.08 -3.44
CA ILE A 69 -15.69 -4.87 -2.76
C ILE A 69 -15.79 -5.70 -1.45
N PHE A 70 -15.05 -6.80 -1.32
CA PHE A 70 -15.11 -7.63 -0.11
C PHE A 70 -14.12 -7.24 0.99
N ALA A 71 -12.96 -6.67 0.65
CA ALA A 71 -11.96 -6.25 1.63
C ALA A 71 -12.37 -4.98 2.43
N ALA A 72 -13.11 -4.05 1.82
CA ALA A 72 -13.52 -2.81 2.49
C ALA A 72 -14.73 -2.99 3.44
N LEU A 73 -15.55 -4.03 3.24
CA LEU A 73 -16.78 -4.26 4.02
C LEU A 73 -16.55 -5.10 5.30
N SER A 74 -15.41 -5.77 5.44
CA SER A 74 -15.05 -6.52 6.65
C SER A 74 -14.50 -5.65 7.78
N LEU A 75 -13.94 -4.47 7.48
CA LEU A 75 -13.41 -3.53 8.49
C LEU A 75 -14.47 -2.64 9.16
N ALA A 76 -15.70 -2.57 8.64
CA ALA A 76 -16.71 -1.62 9.12
C ALA A 76 -17.79 -2.22 10.05
N GLY A 77 -17.75 -3.53 10.34
CA GLY A 77 -18.70 -4.16 11.28
C GLY A 77 -20.20 -4.04 10.92
N LEU A 78 -20.52 -3.63 9.69
CA LEU A 78 -21.87 -3.36 9.24
C LEU A 78 -22.30 -4.38 8.20
N LEU A 79 -22.68 -5.58 8.66
CA LEU A 79 -23.79 -6.41 8.16
C LEU A 79 -23.91 -7.67 9.04
N PRO A 80 -25.13 -8.14 9.38
CA PRO A 80 -25.31 -9.44 10.00
C PRO A 80 -24.85 -10.52 9.02
N THR A 81 -24.17 -11.53 9.54
CA THR A 81 -23.77 -12.76 8.84
C THR A 81 -24.91 -13.32 7.99
N MET A 82 -24.95 -12.96 6.72
CA MET A 82 -25.55 -13.80 5.69
C MET A 82 -24.41 -14.44 4.92
N CYS A 83 -24.17 -15.71 5.24
CA CYS A 83 -23.49 -16.67 4.38
C CYS A 83 -24.18 -16.70 3.02
N ALA A 84 -23.84 -15.77 2.15
CA ALA A 84 -23.98 -15.92 0.73
C ALA A 84 -22.58 -16.13 0.18
N MET A 85 -22.04 -17.34 0.36
CA MET A 85 -20.96 -17.84 -0.49
C MET A 85 -21.50 -17.91 -1.90
N ARG A 86 -21.52 -16.77 -2.59
CA ARG A 86 -21.60 -16.80 -4.04
C ARG A 86 -20.24 -17.29 -4.47
N GLN A 87 -20.14 -18.60 -4.67
CA GLN A 87 -19.06 -19.22 -5.43
C GLN A 87 -19.06 -18.56 -6.81
N ILE A 88 -18.40 -17.42 -6.93
CA ILE A 88 -17.88 -16.99 -8.21
C ILE A 88 -16.79 -18.02 -8.48
N ARG A 89 -17.21 -19.13 -9.09
CA ARG A 89 -16.33 -20.08 -9.73
C ARG A 89 -15.79 -19.36 -10.96
N THR A 90 -14.94 -18.36 -10.77
CA THR A 90 -14.09 -17.82 -11.83
C THR A 90 -13.24 -18.99 -12.27
N LYS A 91 -13.61 -19.59 -13.41
CA LYS A 91 -12.70 -20.47 -14.12
C LYS A 91 -11.46 -19.62 -14.38
N SER A 92 -10.36 -19.90 -13.65
CA SER A 92 -9.01 -19.40 -13.94
C SER A 92 -8.85 -19.34 -15.45
N THR A 93 -8.75 -18.13 -16.00
CA THR A 93 -8.82 -17.91 -17.45
C THR A 93 -7.50 -18.23 -18.16
N MET A 94 -6.41 -18.28 -17.40
CA MET A 94 -5.09 -18.68 -17.88
C MET A 94 -5.00 -20.20 -17.95
N ALA A 95 -4.80 -20.73 -19.16
CA ALA A 95 -4.45 -22.13 -19.36
C ALA A 95 -3.11 -22.43 -18.66
N GLU A 96 -2.96 -23.61 -18.06
CA GLU A 96 -1.75 -23.98 -17.32
C GLU A 96 -0.45 -23.86 -18.14
N THR A 97 -0.56 -23.97 -19.47
CA THR A 97 0.53 -23.80 -20.44
C THR A 97 1.00 -22.36 -20.63
N SER A 98 0.26 -21.35 -20.17
CA SER A 98 0.66 -19.94 -20.24
C SER A 98 1.34 -19.42 -18.97
N ARG A 99 1.53 -20.27 -17.94
CA ARG A 99 2.22 -19.89 -16.71
C ARG A 99 3.72 -19.68 -16.98
N PRO A 100 4.32 -18.59 -16.43
CA PRO A 100 5.76 -18.38 -16.51
C PRO A 100 6.52 -19.56 -15.92
N LYS A 101 7.57 -20.02 -16.62
CA LYS A 101 8.45 -21.08 -16.13
C LYS A 101 9.62 -20.46 -15.37
N ARG A 102 9.81 -20.84 -14.11
CA ARG A 102 10.97 -20.45 -13.31
C ARG A 102 12.25 -20.97 -14.01
N PRO A 103 13.25 -20.11 -14.28
CA PRO A 103 14.54 -20.54 -14.81
C PRO A 103 15.22 -21.56 -13.88
N PRO A 104 16.12 -22.41 -14.42
CA PRO A 104 16.91 -23.30 -13.59
C PRO A 104 17.85 -22.52 -12.67
N GLY A 105 18.16 -23.10 -11.51
CA GLY A 105 19.03 -22.51 -10.50
C GLY A 105 18.29 -22.18 -9.21
N GLN A 106 19.05 -21.70 -8.23
CA GLN A 106 18.52 -21.20 -6.96
C GLN A 106 18.79 -19.71 -6.88
N ALA A 107 17.91 -18.99 -6.18
CA ALA A 107 18.19 -17.61 -5.84
C ALA A 107 19.45 -17.51 -4.98
N LYS A 108 20.10 -16.35 -5.07
CA LYS A 108 21.25 -16.03 -4.23
C LYS A 108 20.80 -15.99 -2.76
N PRO A 109 21.70 -16.36 -1.84
CA PRO A 109 21.36 -16.46 -0.43
C PRO A 109 20.99 -15.10 0.17
N LEU A 110 20.28 -15.16 1.28
CA LEU A 110 19.99 -14.02 2.13
C LEU A 110 21.28 -13.40 2.67
N LEU A 111 21.33 -12.07 2.67
CA LEU A 111 22.44 -11.29 3.23
C LEU A 111 22.16 -10.98 4.70
N GLU A 112 23.00 -11.48 5.59
CA GLU A 112 23.00 -11.07 7.00
C GLU A 112 23.91 -9.86 7.18
N GLU A 113 23.34 -8.78 7.70
CA GLU A 113 23.98 -7.47 7.77
C GLU A 113 23.78 -6.83 9.14
N ASP A 114 24.75 -6.03 9.56
CA ASP A 114 24.57 -5.15 10.72
C ASP A 114 24.07 -3.78 10.24
N ILE A 115 22.80 -3.49 10.51
CA ILE A 115 22.17 -2.25 10.05
C ILE A 115 22.29 -1.10 11.05
N ALA A 116 22.80 -1.33 12.25
CA ALA A 116 22.95 -0.28 13.27
C ALA A 116 23.67 0.99 12.76
N PRO A 117 24.75 0.89 11.95
CA PRO A 117 25.40 2.09 11.40
C PRO A 117 24.49 2.93 10.48
N VAL A 118 23.67 2.28 9.64
CA VAL A 118 22.78 3.02 8.74
C VAL A 118 21.56 3.58 9.46
N LEU A 119 21.06 2.88 10.49
CA LEU A 119 20.00 3.41 11.36
C LEU A 119 20.47 4.70 12.05
N ALA A 120 21.68 4.72 12.60
CA ALA A 120 22.23 5.93 13.23
C ALA A 120 22.36 7.11 12.24
N ARG A 121 22.70 6.85 10.97
CA ARG A 121 22.75 7.88 9.92
C ARG A 121 21.37 8.45 9.61
N LEU A 122 20.37 7.58 9.46
CA LEU A 122 18.98 8.00 9.23
C LEU A 122 18.43 8.80 10.41
N ASP A 123 18.68 8.33 11.63
CA ASP A 123 18.29 8.99 12.89
C ASP A 123 18.85 10.42 12.96
N ALA A 124 20.17 10.56 12.75
CA ALA A 124 20.85 11.85 12.72
C ALA A 124 20.31 12.76 11.61
N TRP A 125 20.02 12.22 10.43
CA TRP A 125 19.47 12.99 9.33
C TRP A 125 18.06 13.50 9.66
N TYR A 126 17.16 12.63 10.14
CA TYR A 126 15.78 13.02 10.48
C TYR A 126 15.76 14.05 11.60
N ALA A 127 16.56 13.88 12.65
CA ALA A 127 16.69 14.83 13.74
C ALA A 127 17.14 16.23 13.29
N ALA A 128 18.03 16.29 12.30
CA ALA A 128 18.60 17.54 11.80
C ALA A 128 17.71 18.26 10.76
N HIS A 129 16.88 17.52 10.01
CA HIS A 129 16.18 18.05 8.84
C HIS A 129 14.66 18.13 8.99
N LEU A 130 14.08 17.36 9.91
CA LEU A 130 12.65 17.36 10.17
C LEU A 130 12.36 18.07 11.49
N PRO A 131 11.27 18.86 11.58
CA PRO A 131 10.84 19.39 12.85
C PRO A 131 10.43 18.24 13.79
N PRO A 132 10.52 18.40 15.13
CA PRO A 132 10.28 17.32 16.09
C PRO A 132 8.90 16.67 15.98
N ASP A 133 7.89 17.44 15.55
CA ASP A 133 6.54 16.94 15.33
C ASP A 133 6.40 16.13 14.04
N LYS A 134 7.41 16.07 13.17
CA LYS A 134 7.45 15.27 11.94
C LYS A 134 8.36 14.04 12.05
N TYR A 135 9.41 14.12 12.86
CA TYR A 135 10.27 12.98 13.20
C TYR A 135 9.70 12.19 14.39
N VAL A 136 8.64 11.44 14.11
CA VAL A 136 7.96 10.63 15.12
C VAL A 136 7.74 9.23 14.58
N PHE A 137 8.40 8.27 15.21
CA PHE A 137 8.22 6.84 14.99
C PHE A 137 7.54 6.20 16.20
N ASN A 138 7.00 5.00 16.01
CA ASN A 138 6.49 4.21 17.13
C ASN A 138 7.63 3.72 18.04
N PRO A 139 7.33 3.37 19.31
CA PRO A 139 8.29 2.70 20.16
C PRO A 139 8.82 1.40 19.52
N PRO A 140 10.01 0.92 19.93
CA PRO A 140 10.53 -0.39 19.55
C PRO A 140 9.51 -1.53 19.66
N ALA A 141 9.50 -2.42 18.68
CA ALA A 141 8.78 -3.69 18.78
C ALA A 141 9.46 -4.62 19.79
N THR A 142 8.66 -5.32 20.58
CA THR A 142 9.12 -6.38 21.47
C THR A 142 9.41 -7.67 20.69
N ASP A 143 10.28 -8.54 21.23
CA ASP A 143 10.52 -9.86 20.63
C ASP A 143 9.24 -10.70 20.52
N ALA A 144 8.30 -10.56 21.47
CA ALA A 144 7.02 -11.25 21.41
C ALA A 144 6.15 -10.81 20.21
N GLN A 145 6.17 -9.51 19.86
CA GLN A 145 5.48 -8.99 18.68
C GLN A 145 6.13 -9.50 17.38
N LEU A 146 7.47 -9.48 17.31
CA LEU A 146 8.22 -10.01 16.18
C LEU A 146 7.95 -11.49 15.97
N ASP A 147 7.99 -12.28 17.04
CA ASP A 147 7.74 -13.71 16.98
C ASP A 147 6.27 -14.02 16.61
N ALA A 148 5.33 -13.17 17.03
CA ALA A 148 3.93 -13.28 16.61
C ALA A 148 3.75 -13.00 15.12
N PHE A 149 4.44 -11.99 14.60
CA PHE A 149 4.46 -11.68 13.17
C PHE A 149 5.07 -12.82 12.35
N GLU A 150 6.23 -13.35 12.74
CA GLU A 150 6.87 -14.52 12.11
C GLU A 150 5.94 -15.75 12.08
N ARG A 151 5.24 -16.01 13.18
CA ARG A 151 4.24 -17.09 13.26
C ARG A 151 3.07 -16.85 12.31
N LEU A 152 2.60 -15.61 12.19
CA LEU A 152 1.49 -15.25 11.30
C LEU A 152 1.84 -15.51 9.83
N ILE A 153 3.01 -15.06 9.38
CA ILE A 153 3.42 -15.18 7.97
C ILE A 153 4.09 -16.52 7.64
N GLY A 154 4.43 -17.32 8.66
CA GLY A 154 5.08 -18.62 8.50
C GLY A 154 6.53 -18.54 8.02
N LEU A 155 7.21 -17.41 8.24
CA LEU A 155 8.60 -17.17 7.84
C LEU A 155 9.43 -16.72 9.04
N LYS A 156 10.72 -17.07 9.02
CA LYS A 156 11.71 -16.47 9.91
C LYS A 156 12.28 -15.23 9.25
N MET A 157 12.17 -14.09 9.93
CA MET A 157 12.65 -12.83 9.40
C MET A 157 14.16 -12.69 9.68
N PRO A 158 14.92 -12.07 8.76
CA PRO A 158 16.36 -11.88 8.94
C PRO A 158 16.65 -10.97 10.12
N ARG A 159 17.88 -11.05 10.67
CA ARG A 159 18.30 -10.19 11.79
C ARG A 159 18.07 -8.72 11.48
N ALA A 160 18.45 -8.26 10.29
CA ALA A 160 18.27 -6.88 9.85
C ALA A 160 16.80 -6.41 9.93
N TYR A 161 15.83 -7.27 9.58
CA TYR A 161 14.41 -6.91 9.72
C TYR A 161 14.01 -6.80 11.19
N ARG A 162 14.43 -7.74 12.04
CA ARG A 162 14.16 -7.65 13.49
C ARG A 162 14.78 -6.40 14.10
N ASP A 163 16.01 -6.07 13.72
CA ASP A 163 16.72 -4.90 14.23
C ASP A 163 16.07 -3.58 13.76
N LEU A 164 15.52 -3.54 12.53
CA LEU A 164 14.72 -2.40 12.05
C LEU A 164 13.50 -2.16 12.94
N TYR A 165 12.77 -3.22 13.29
CA TYR A 165 11.58 -3.12 14.14
C TYR A 165 11.90 -2.92 15.63
N ARG A 166 13.09 -3.35 16.09
CA ARG A 166 13.62 -2.99 17.43
C ARG A 166 14.09 -1.55 17.51
N TRP A 167 14.40 -0.91 16.38
CA TRP A 167 14.58 0.54 16.34
C TRP A 167 13.23 1.23 16.51
N HIS A 168 12.27 0.91 15.63
CA HIS A 168 10.90 1.43 15.71
C HIS A 168 9.88 0.44 15.13
N ASP A 169 8.72 0.28 15.78
CA ASP A 169 7.58 -0.48 15.22
C ASP A 169 6.83 0.31 14.13
N GLY A 170 7.57 0.72 13.10
CA GLY A 170 7.07 1.53 12.00
C GLY A 170 6.49 2.88 12.42
N GLU A 171 5.50 3.30 11.65
CA GLU A 171 4.84 4.61 11.70
C GLU A 171 3.33 4.40 11.61
N ASN A 172 2.53 5.13 12.38
CA ASN A 172 1.07 5.00 12.27
C ASN A 172 0.56 5.58 10.93
N ASP A 173 -0.24 4.76 10.24
CA ASP A 173 -0.75 4.82 8.86
C ASP A 173 -1.21 6.19 8.32
N ASP A 174 -1.71 7.08 9.19
CA ASP A 174 -2.37 8.31 8.74
C ASP A 174 -1.47 9.57 8.75
N ARG A 175 -0.24 9.48 9.29
CA ARG A 175 0.49 10.70 9.68
C ARG A 175 1.91 10.85 9.16
N ARG A 176 2.54 9.82 8.61
CA ARG A 176 3.99 9.86 8.34
C ARG A 176 4.36 9.17 7.01
N GLY A 177 5.65 9.13 6.71
CA GLY A 177 6.16 8.80 5.37
C GLY A 177 7.66 9.05 5.27
N HIS A 178 8.44 8.54 6.21
CA HIS A 178 9.89 8.81 6.28
C HIS A 178 10.68 8.19 5.12
N ILE A 179 10.10 7.24 4.40
CA ILE A 179 10.62 6.72 3.13
C ILE A 179 9.93 7.46 1.98
N TYR A 180 10.33 8.70 1.73
CA TYR A 180 9.83 9.50 0.59
C TYR A 180 8.30 9.50 0.44
N GLY A 181 7.60 9.68 1.56
CA GLY A 181 6.14 9.74 1.62
C GLY A 181 5.46 8.40 1.84
N HIS A 182 6.20 7.30 1.91
CA HIS A 182 5.69 5.97 2.25
C HIS A 182 6.03 5.64 3.71
N PRO A 183 5.02 5.47 4.58
CA PRO A 183 5.25 5.09 5.97
C PRO A 183 5.75 3.64 6.07
N LEU A 184 6.71 3.39 6.95
CA LEU A 184 7.01 2.04 7.41
C LEU A 184 5.82 1.50 8.21
N LEU A 185 5.32 0.32 7.84
CA LEU A 185 4.17 -0.28 8.51
C LEU A 185 4.58 -0.82 9.89
N PRO A 186 3.80 -0.55 10.96
CA PRO A 186 3.90 -1.30 12.20
C PRO A 186 3.60 -2.78 11.94
N LEU A 187 4.17 -3.70 12.73
CA LEU A 187 4.07 -5.15 12.49
C LEU A 187 2.63 -5.63 12.35
N HIS A 188 1.71 -5.09 13.16
CA HIS A 188 0.30 -5.46 13.09
C HIS A 188 -0.35 -5.07 11.75
N GLN A 189 0.07 -3.95 11.14
CA GLN A 189 -0.43 -3.52 9.83
C GLN A 189 0.27 -4.26 8.69
N ALA A 190 1.58 -4.51 8.79
CA ALA A 190 2.28 -5.38 7.84
C ALA A 190 1.62 -6.77 7.78
N GLY A 191 1.24 -7.32 8.94
CA GLY A 191 0.49 -8.58 9.02
C GLY A 191 -0.92 -8.50 8.41
N ALA A 192 -1.63 -7.39 8.63
CA ALA A 192 -2.95 -7.16 8.04
C ALA A 192 -2.88 -7.04 6.51
N GLN A 193 -1.91 -6.29 5.97
CA GLN A 193 -1.68 -6.15 4.52
C GLN A 193 -1.29 -7.48 3.90
N TRP A 194 -0.40 -8.24 4.54
CA TRP A 194 -0.05 -9.59 4.10
C TRP A 194 -1.28 -10.51 4.04
N LYS A 195 -2.11 -10.50 5.10
CA LYS A 195 -3.34 -11.30 5.13
C LYS A 195 -4.31 -10.88 4.01
N ALA A 196 -4.45 -9.59 3.73
CA ALA A 196 -5.28 -9.10 2.64
C ALA A 196 -4.84 -9.69 1.29
N TRP A 197 -3.53 -9.73 1.01
CA TRP A 197 -3.01 -10.38 -0.20
C TRP A 197 -3.23 -11.90 -0.24
N VAL A 198 -3.16 -12.59 0.90
CA VAL A 198 -3.53 -14.01 1.00
C VAL A 198 -5.01 -14.23 0.68
N ASP A 199 -5.89 -13.36 1.18
CA ASP A 199 -7.32 -13.43 0.90
C ASP A 199 -7.60 -13.17 -0.59
N VAL A 200 -6.94 -12.20 -1.22
CA VAL A 200 -7.06 -11.95 -2.68
C VAL A 200 -6.55 -13.15 -3.49
N LEU A 201 -5.47 -13.82 -3.06
CA LEU A 201 -5.01 -15.05 -3.70
C LEU A 201 -6.06 -16.16 -3.61
N ALA A 202 -6.77 -16.28 -2.48
CA ALA A 202 -7.86 -17.23 -2.33
C ALA A 202 -9.05 -16.90 -3.25
N ASP A 203 -9.38 -15.61 -3.42
CA ASP A 203 -10.39 -15.14 -4.38
C ASP A 203 -10.00 -15.45 -5.84
N PHE A 204 -8.70 -15.52 -6.14
CA PHE A 204 -8.16 -15.99 -7.42
C PHE A 204 -8.08 -17.51 -7.52
N GLY A 205 -8.69 -18.25 -6.58
CA GLY A 205 -8.66 -19.71 -6.54
C GLY A 205 -7.25 -20.28 -6.36
N GLY A 206 -6.34 -19.52 -5.76
CA GLY A 206 -4.94 -19.87 -5.61
C GLY A 206 -4.08 -19.60 -6.85
N ASN A 207 -4.63 -19.00 -7.92
CA ASN A 207 -3.85 -18.66 -9.10
C ASN A 207 -3.04 -17.37 -8.92
N ARG A 208 -1.77 -17.52 -8.53
CA ARG A 208 -0.84 -16.38 -8.40
C ARG A 208 -0.56 -15.63 -9.71
N TYR A 209 -0.92 -16.20 -10.86
CA TYR A 209 -0.67 -15.67 -12.20
C TYR A 209 -1.96 -15.20 -12.90
N GLU A 210 -3.05 -14.95 -12.17
CA GLU A 210 -4.31 -14.52 -12.78
C GLU A 210 -4.15 -13.20 -13.56
N ILE A 211 -3.26 -12.32 -13.10
CA ILE A 211 -2.85 -11.11 -13.83
C ILE A 211 -1.41 -11.32 -14.34
N PRO A 212 -1.14 -11.15 -15.65
CA PRO A 212 0.22 -11.22 -16.18
C PRO A 212 1.13 -10.17 -15.54
N GLY A 213 2.35 -10.58 -15.21
CA GLY A 213 3.36 -9.70 -14.62
C GLY A 213 4.75 -9.94 -15.20
N GLY A 214 5.70 -9.13 -14.74
CA GLY A 214 7.11 -9.18 -15.12
C GLY A 214 8.01 -8.87 -13.93
N ALA A 215 9.31 -8.87 -14.16
CA ALA A 215 10.31 -8.56 -13.15
C ALA A 215 11.48 -7.75 -13.74
N TRP A 216 12.04 -6.86 -12.93
CA TRP A 216 13.26 -6.13 -13.21
C TRP A 216 14.23 -6.20 -12.02
N PRO A 217 15.50 -6.60 -12.22
CA PRO A 217 16.03 -7.21 -13.44
C PRO A 217 15.30 -8.51 -13.82
N GLU A 218 15.45 -8.95 -15.07
CA GLU A 218 14.81 -10.18 -15.52
C GLU A 218 15.20 -11.37 -14.64
N HIS A 219 14.22 -12.19 -14.29
CA HIS A 219 14.38 -13.36 -13.44
C HIS A 219 14.87 -13.10 -12.01
N ALA A 220 14.83 -11.85 -11.53
CA ALA A 220 15.15 -11.53 -10.14
C ALA A 220 13.95 -11.74 -9.21
N VAL A 221 12.73 -11.52 -9.71
CA VAL A 221 11.47 -11.65 -8.97
C VAL A 221 10.54 -12.62 -9.70
N ASP A 222 9.67 -13.32 -8.98
CA ASP A 222 8.58 -14.08 -9.59
C ASP A 222 7.60 -13.13 -10.31
N PRO A 223 7.29 -13.32 -11.62
CA PRO A 223 6.36 -12.46 -12.36
C PRO A 223 4.89 -12.67 -11.97
N ALA A 224 4.62 -13.33 -10.85
CA ALA A 224 3.30 -13.47 -10.27
C ALA A 224 2.65 -12.10 -9.98
N TYR A 225 1.31 -12.05 -9.97
CA TYR A 225 0.61 -10.90 -9.43
C TYR A 225 0.70 -10.87 -7.90
N ILE A 226 0.60 -12.03 -7.25
CA ILE A 226 0.60 -12.19 -5.79
C ILE A 226 1.55 -13.30 -5.39
N ASN A 227 2.39 -13.08 -4.38
CA ASN A 227 3.17 -14.14 -3.75
C ASN A 227 3.07 -14.00 -2.23
N PRO A 228 2.55 -15.01 -1.49
CA PRO A 228 2.50 -14.97 -0.02
C PRO A 228 3.88 -14.87 0.65
N ARG A 229 4.97 -15.07 -0.09
CA ARG A 229 6.35 -14.87 0.39
C ARG A 229 6.88 -13.46 0.13
N TRP A 230 6.03 -12.54 -0.36
CA TRP A 230 6.29 -11.10 -0.39
C TRP A 230 5.69 -10.44 0.85
N ILE A 231 6.54 -9.80 1.65
CA ILE A 231 6.21 -9.28 2.96
C ILE A 231 6.20 -7.74 2.90
N PRO A 232 5.02 -7.08 3.05
CA PRO A 232 4.93 -5.62 3.00
C PRO A 232 5.78 -4.95 4.08
N LEU A 233 6.51 -3.91 3.69
CA LEU A 233 7.23 -3.01 4.60
C LEU A 233 6.58 -1.62 4.63
N THR A 234 6.05 -1.15 3.51
CA THR A 234 5.30 0.11 3.40
C THR A 234 3.92 -0.10 2.79
N HIS A 235 3.06 0.90 2.86
CA HIS A 235 1.82 0.96 2.08
C HIS A 235 1.60 2.39 1.59
N ASP A 236 1.17 2.54 0.35
CA ASP A 236 0.89 3.82 -0.29
C ASP A 236 -0.57 4.30 -0.10
N GLY A 237 -1.41 3.53 0.60
CA GLY A 237 -2.84 3.78 0.75
C GLY A 237 -3.71 3.32 -0.43
N SER A 238 -3.10 2.82 -1.51
CA SER A 238 -3.80 2.43 -2.75
C SER A 238 -3.61 0.95 -3.13
N GLY A 239 -2.72 0.25 -2.42
CA GLY A 239 -2.47 -1.19 -2.56
C GLY A 239 -1.09 -1.51 -3.13
N ASN A 240 -0.17 -0.55 -3.15
CA ASN A 240 1.21 -0.75 -3.56
C ASN A 240 2.14 -0.72 -2.35
N HIS A 241 3.23 -1.46 -2.46
CA HIS A 241 4.15 -1.74 -1.37
C HIS A 241 5.59 -1.70 -1.85
N ILE A 242 6.45 -1.18 -0.97
CA ILE A 242 7.84 -1.62 -0.86
C ILE A 242 7.82 -2.78 0.15
N GLY A 243 8.54 -3.88 -0.13
CA GLY A 243 8.65 -4.97 0.84
C GLY A 243 9.66 -6.04 0.45
N LEU A 244 9.75 -7.10 1.25
CA LEU A 244 10.78 -8.12 1.14
C LEU A 244 10.28 -9.34 0.35
N ASP A 245 11.14 -9.90 -0.51
CA ASP A 245 10.87 -11.09 -1.30
C ASP A 245 11.61 -12.33 -0.77
N PHE A 246 10.87 -13.32 -0.26
CA PHE A 246 11.39 -14.60 0.23
C PHE A 246 11.10 -15.78 -0.70
N ASP A 247 10.67 -15.55 -1.94
CA ASP A 247 10.60 -16.54 -3.02
C ASP A 247 11.07 -15.95 -4.37
N PRO A 248 12.28 -15.34 -4.40
CA PRO A 248 12.84 -14.78 -5.62
C PRO A 248 13.16 -15.86 -6.65
N TRP A 249 13.27 -15.42 -7.89
CA TRP A 249 13.79 -16.26 -8.97
C TRP A 249 15.34 -16.23 -8.98
N PRO A 250 16.02 -17.12 -9.76
CA PRO A 250 17.45 -17.38 -9.59
C PRO A 250 18.40 -16.18 -9.71
N SER A 251 18.01 -15.11 -10.42
CA SER A 251 18.86 -13.90 -10.53
C SER A 251 18.79 -13.00 -9.29
N GLY A 252 17.79 -13.21 -8.42
CA GLY A 252 17.52 -12.41 -7.23
C GLY A 252 18.18 -12.95 -5.96
N HIS A 253 17.96 -12.25 -4.85
CA HIS A 253 18.40 -12.59 -3.50
C HIS A 253 17.22 -12.87 -2.58
N VAL A 254 17.32 -13.91 -1.75
CA VAL A 254 16.32 -14.12 -0.68
C VAL A 254 16.37 -12.94 0.28
N GLY A 255 15.22 -12.30 0.52
CA GLY A 255 15.11 -11.11 1.37
C GLY A 255 15.40 -9.79 0.65
N GLN A 256 15.54 -9.79 -0.68
CA GLN A 256 15.66 -8.56 -1.48
C GLN A 256 14.44 -7.66 -1.29
N VAL A 257 14.63 -6.35 -1.41
CA VAL A 257 13.56 -5.36 -1.32
C VAL A 257 13.00 -5.08 -2.72
N ILE A 258 11.69 -5.20 -2.90
CA ILE A 258 11.00 -5.06 -4.18
C ILE A 258 9.82 -4.08 -4.11
N LEU A 259 9.45 -3.54 -5.27
CA LEU A 259 8.15 -2.95 -5.53
C LEU A 259 7.16 -4.02 -5.96
N PHE A 260 6.02 -4.10 -5.29
CA PHE A 260 4.91 -4.98 -5.66
C PHE A 260 3.57 -4.40 -5.21
N GLY A 261 2.48 -4.94 -5.75
CA GLY A 261 1.13 -4.60 -5.32
C GLY A 261 0.19 -4.42 -6.50
N ARG A 262 -0.88 -3.66 -6.24
CA ARG A 262 -2.03 -3.52 -7.11
C ARG A 262 -1.65 -3.09 -8.54
N ASP A 263 -0.79 -2.09 -8.63
CA ASP A 263 -0.43 -1.38 -9.86
C ASP A 263 1.00 -1.73 -10.34
N GLU A 264 1.62 -2.75 -9.75
CA GLU A 264 2.98 -3.20 -10.04
C GLU A 264 2.95 -4.52 -10.82
N ASP A 265 2.55 -4.49 -12.11
CA ASP A 265 2.63 -5.68 -12.97
C ASP A 265 4.08 -6.15 -13.10
N VAL A 266 4.98 -5.20 -13.35
CA VAL A 266 6.42 -5.42 -13.46
C VAL A 266 7.06 -5.13 -12.12
N LYS A 267 7.39 -6.15 -11.34
CA LYS A 267 8.05 -5.97 -10.03
C LYS A 267 9.47 -5.47 -10.26
N ALA A 268 9.96 -4.60 -9.39
CA ALA A 268 11.34 -4.08 -9.48
C ALA A 268 12.10 -4.32 -8.19
N VAL A 269 13.31 -4.87 -8.27
CA VAL A 269 14.23 -4.96 -7.14
C VAL A 269 14.82 -3.57 -6.88
N LEU A 270 14.63 -3.08 -5.66
CA LEU A 270 15.20 -1.83 -5.18
C LEU A 270 16.59 -2.04 -4.56
N ALA A 271 16.77 -3.15 -3.84
CA ALA A 271 18.02 -3.50 -3.19
C ALA A 271 18.10 -5.00 -2.89
N GLU A 272 19.32 -5.51 -2.71
CA GLU A 272 19.58 -6.93 -2.42
C GLU A 272 19.14 -7.36 -1.01
N SER A 273 18.92 -6.40 -0.12
CA SER A 273 18.56 -6.62 1.29
C SER A 273 17.98 -5.36 1.93
N VAL A 274 17.45 -5.48 3.15
CA VAL A 274 16.99 -4.33 3.97
C VAL A 274 18.14 -3.37 4.27
N GLY A 275 19.33 -3.89 4.61
CA GLY A 275 20.49 -3.05 4.90
C GLY A 275 20.87 -2.19 3.70
N LYS A 276 20.98 -2.80 2.51
CA LYS A 276 21.26 -2.08 1.27
C LYS A 276 20.17 -1.10 0.88
N PHE A 277 18.91 -1.42 1.13
CA PHE A 277 17.81 -0.49 0.92
C PHE A 277 17.94 0.75 1.81
N LEU A 278 18.16 0.57 3.11
CA LEU A 278 18.33 1.68 4.05
C LEU A 278 19.59 2.51 3.75
N GLU A 279 20.68 1.86 3.33
CA GLU A 279 21.92 2.55 2.91
C GLU A 279 21.67 3.43 1.69
N TRP A 280 20.87 2.94 0.73
CA TRP A 280 20.48 3.70 -0.43
C TRP A 280 19.60 4.90 -0.06
N ILE A 281 18.59 4.71 0.80
CA ILE A 281 17.76 5.82 1.31
C ILE A 281 18.63 6.86 2.01
N ALA A 282 19.49 6.46 2.95
CA ALA A 282 20.40 7.37 3.65
C ALA A 282 21.27 8.17 2.68
N GLY A 283 21.84 7.50 1.66
CA GLY A 283 22.65 8.17 0.63
C GLY A 283 21.86 9.20 -0.20
N LEU A 284 20.61 8.91 -0.55
CA LEU A 284 19.74 9.88 -1.25
C LEU A 284 19.45 11.11 -0.37
N LEU A 285 19.22 10.90 0.93
CA LEU A 285 18.94 11.97 1.89
C LEU A 285 20.18 12.85 2.15
N GLU A 286 21.32 12.23 2.42
CA GLU A 286 22.60 12.92 2.70
C GLU A 286 23.13 13.69 1.48
N SER A 287 22.85 13.21 0.26
CA SER A 287 23.19 13.92 -0.98
C SER A 287 22.24 15.07 -1.33
N GLY A 288 21.21 15.32 -0.51
CA GLY A 288 20.22 16.37 -0.76
C GLY A 288 19.24 16.04 -1.89
N ASN A 289 19.08 14.74 -2.23
CA ASN A 289 18.17 14.29 -3.27
C ASN A 289 16.73 14.16 -2.75
N PHE A 290 16.17 15.23 -2.23
CA PHE A 290 14.80 15.28 -1.75
C PHE A 290 14.17 16.65 -1.95
N ARG A 291 12.84 16.65 -1.95
CA ARG A 291 11.99 17.83 -1.85
C ARG A 291 11.06 17.61 -0.67
N LEU A 292 11.14 18.51 0.31
CA LEU A 292 10.17 18.60 1.40
C LEU A 292 9.40 19.88 1.17
N GLU A 293 8.19 19.78 0.63
CA GLU A 293 7.31 20.94 0.60
C GLU A 293 6.81 21.21 2.02
N ALA A 294 6.80 22.50 2.41
CA ALA A 294 6.20 22.95 3.66
C ALA A 294 4.68 22.73 3.59
N ALA A 295 4.25 21.49 3.81
CA ALA A 295 2.85 21.23 4.08
C ALA A 295 2.56 21.80 5.46
N GLU A 296 1.55 22.68 5.52
CA GLU A 296 0.85 23.06 6.75
C GLU A 296 0.20 21.86 7.45
N GLU A 297 0.28 20.68 6.83
CA GLU A 297 -0.16 19.40 7.36
C GLU A 297 0.98 18.68 8.11
N PRO A 298 0.66 17.92 9.19
CA PRO A 298 1.64 17.15 9.96
C PRO A 298 2.23 15.95 9.20
N VAL A 299 1.87 15.77 7.91
CA VAL A 299 2.09 14.54 7.15
C VAL A 299 3.22 14.68 6.14
N LEU A 300 4.13 13.70 6.08
CA LEU A 300 5.24 13.64 5.11
C LEU A 300 4.81 13.17 3.71
N ARG A 301 3.53 13.31 3.32
CA ARG A 301 3.00 12.93 2.00
C ARG A 301 3.72 13.60 0.82
N ARG A 302 4.40 14.73 1.07
CA ARG A 302 5.15 15.49 0.07
C ARG A 302 6.66 15.37 0.24
N PHE A 303 7.14 14.34 0.92
CA PHE A 303 8.54 13.97 0.90
C PHE A 303 8.82 13.28 -0.43
N ARG A 304 9.44 13.99 -1.37
CA ARG A 304 9.58 13.56 -2.76
C ARG A 304 11.03 13.48 -3.20
N LEU A 305 11.30 12.70 -4.25
CA LEU A 305 12.60 12.69 -4.90
C LEU A 305 12.82 14.01 -5.65
N LYS A 306 14.05 14.54 -5.62
CA LYS A 306 14.42 15.79 -6.32
C LYS A 306 14.95 15.53 -7.72
N ALA A 307 15.77 14.49 -7.89
CA ALA A 307 16.47 14.15 -9.11
C ALA A 307 16.51 12.60 -9.29
N PRO A 308 15.87 12.05 -10.34
CA PRO A 308 14.92 12.75 -11.20
C PRO A 308 13.73 13.28 -10.38
N PRO A 309 13.12 14.41 -10.78
CA PRO A 309 11.98 14.96 -10.06
C PRO A 309 10.80 14.01 -10.22
N SER A 310 10.38 13.39 -9.12
CA SER A 310 9.21 12.52 -9.10
C SER A 310 8.28 12.88 -7.94
N ASN A 311 6.98 12.85 -8.20
CA ASN A 311 5.94 12.99 -7.18
C ASN A 311 5.45 11.64 -6.64
N ASP A 312 5.99 10.54 -7.16
CA ASP A 312 5.73 9.18 -6.73
C ASP A 312 7.09 8.49 -6.49
N PHE A 313 7.32 7.96 -5.29
CA PHE A 313 8.63 7.40 -4.99
C PHE A 313 8.89 6.09 -5.74
N HIS A 314 7.86 5.29 -6.04
CA HIS A 314 8.03 4.06 -6.82
C HIS A 314 8.49 4.40 -8.25
N GLU A 315 7.88 5.38 -8.90
CA GLU A 315 8.29 5.88 -10.22
C GLU A 315 9.71 6.49 -10.19
N GLY A 316 10.01 7.27 -9.16
CA GLY A 316 11.33 7.87 -8.95
C GLY A 316 12.43 6.83 -8.74
N ALA A 317 12.15 5.83 -7.90
CA ALA A 317 13.04 4.70 -7.63
C ALA A 317 13.31 3.89 -8.89
N ARG A 318 12.29 3.59 -9.70
CA ARG A 318 12.45 2.94 -11.01
C ARG A 318 13.38 3.75 -11.92
N SER A 319 13.16 5.06 -12.00
CA SER A 319 13.96 5.95 -12.83
C SER A 319 15.43 5.98 -12.40
N LEU A 320 15.72 5.99 -11.08
CA LEU A 320 17.08 5.89 -10.55
C LEU A 320 17.78 4.58 -10.91
N LEU A 321 17.03 3.48 -10.99
CA LEU A 321 17.53 2.13 -11.28
C LEU A 321 17.54 1.80 -12.78
N GLY A 322 17.05 2.70 -13.65
CA GLY A 322 16.82 2.41 -15.06
C GLY A 322 15.79 1.31 -15.30
N ALA A 323 14.89 1.08 -14.35
CA ALA A 323 13.84 0.08 -14.44
C ALA A 323 12.70 0.56 -15.37
N PRO A 324 12.00 -0.37 -16.05
CA PRO A 324 10.81 -0.01 -16.83
C PRO A 324 9.68 0.50 -15.93
N GLY A 325 8.65 1.06 -16.57
CA GLY A 325 7.40 1.43 -15.89
C GLY A 325 6.73 0.23 -15.20
N PRO A 326 5.77 0.49 -14.31
CA PRO A 326 5.17 -0.54 -13.47
C PRO A 326 4.18 -1.46 -14.21
N PHE A 327 3.73 -1.06 -15.40
CA PHE A 327 2.76 -1.80 -16.21
C PHE A 327 3.40 -2.51 -17.42
N LEU A 328 2.80 -3.63 -17.84
CA LEU A 328 3.13 -4.37 -19.08
C LEU A 328 2.48 -3.80 -20.35
#